data_AF-A0A450SL00-F1
#
_entry.id   AF-A0A450SL00-F1
#
_cell.length_a   1.000
_cell.length_b   1.000
_cell.length_c   1.000
_cell.angle_alpha   90.00
_cell.angle_beta   90.00
_cell.angle_gamma   90.00
#
_symmetry.space_group_name_H-M   'P 1'
#
loop_
_entity.id
_entity.type
_entity.pdbx_description
1 polymer ?
#
loop_
_entity_poly.entity_id
_entity_poly.type
_entity_poly.pdbx_seq_one_letter_code
_entity_poly.pdbx_strand_id
1 'polypeptide(L)'
;MPTKANNLLILPVDIGKAIVEAGAVIACPLLGTEKFVDFCRKRDLSINRERLVRLERLGLFAPVFRVRTPEEDTPPFHIPIREGNNWFDKGWAWDTTGIPSDYKVPDHKNREEEGYYSIFQIDWLEPILQDMTLSVQLDSYLDRNKEEDIDWHKNGVCWMQHAEALLESSRTHEYRRSLALLCQFISNRYYPKTQTDQRTIRVSKGLLSADQWITISKLDWDWHEEVRNWDPRIAEHLFELTPEKLRHAFQGLAVSQEFFDPIAQWYPLTQFVSVNERKNLKGMALRAETLRTGTHMLRLLYRDLYGEELPHPNEVTGTIIHHIPELEVRQDTRRYLEFVANRFGVNPQPKLVLFVEGESEDAAVKKIFEGYWGCHPGILGIEIIILGGVGTATGTKREDRFQAILRLIDYLHHHQTFTFLVLDNENRATKLRERAQEAKSRHSDQRYVTRPEYIHIWNDSFEFDNFSPDEIAAAMNELVQDRAHFSSTEVANCKNAENPGRELEKLYRGKTNYDLPKVRLNEIMIEHILSGNSHQEIEDRPIIKVLKQIADLAVRNPLPTTNKSWKINQSSEYLGGLIPQPLSVETRKKGEGI
;
A
#
# COMPACT_ATOMS: atom_id res chain seq x y z
N MET A 1 -34.90 28.30 0.44
CA MET A 1 -33.62 27.70 -0.01
C MET A 1 -32.55 28.77 0.13
N PRO A 2 -31.55 28.61 1.01
CA PRO A 2 -30.46 29.58 1.11
C PRO A 2 -29.65 29.55 -0.19
N THR A 3 -29.29 30.74 -0.68
CA THR A 3 -28.52 30.97 -1.90
C THR A 3 -27.13 30.34 -1.80
N LYS A 4 -26.63 29.72 -2.88
CA LYS A 4 -25.32 29.04 -2.97
C LYS A 4 -24.13 29.87 -2.45
N ALA A 5 -24.23 31.20 -2.41
CA ALA A 5 -23.18 32.10 -1.93
C ALA A 5 -22.90 32.01 -0.42
N ASN A 6 -23.88 31.58 0.40
CA ASN A 6 -23.73 31.57 1.86
C ASN A 6 -22.90 30.38 2.40
N ASN A 7 -22.51 29.45 1.52
CA ASN A 7 -21.79 28.23 1.88
C ASN A 7 -20.27 28.33 1.60
N LEU A 8 -19.77 29.51 1.21
CA LEU A 8 -18.34 29.71 0.94
C LEU A 8 -17.60 30.20 2.19
N LEU A 9 -16.34 29.78 2.31
CA LEU A 9 -15.39 30.33 3.27
C LEU A 9 -15.07 31.78 2.90
N ILE A 10 -14.99 32.62 3.92
CA ILE A 10 -14.57 34.02 3.83
C ILE A 10 -13.14 34.10 4.37
N LEU A 11 -12.33 35.03 3.85
CA LEU A 11 -10.95 35.20 4.32
C LEU A 11 -10.94 35.91 5.68
N PRO A 12 -10.41 35.28 6.75
CA PRO A 12 -10.29 35.99 8.01
C PRO A 12 -9.24 37.10 7.91
N VAL A 13 -9.51 38.21 8.59
CA VAL A 13 -8.56 39.31 8.74
C VAL A 13 -7.37 38.82 9.58
N ASP A 14 -6.15 39.22 9.18
CA ASP A 14 -4.90 38.88 9.88
C ASP A 14 -4.64 37.38 10.10
N ILE A 15 -5.14 36.52 9.20
CA ILE A 15 -4.99 35.07 9.34
C ILE A 15 -3.54 34.60 9.19
N GLY A 16 -2.71 35.28 8.40
CA GLY A 16 -1.27 35.01 8.32
C GLY A 16 -0.56 35.25 9.65
N LYS A 17 -0.88 36.35 10.35
CA LYS A 17 -0.40 36.61 11.72
C LYS A 17 -0.89 35.54 12.69
N ALA A 18 -2.19 35.21 12.66
CA ALA A 18 -2.77 34.17 13.51
C ALA A 18 -2.13 32.78 13.30
N ILE A 19 -1.80 32.41 12.05
CA ILE A 19 -1.07 31.16 11.73
C ILE A 19 0.30 31.13 12.43
N VAL A 20 1.04 32.24 12.42
CA VAL A 20 2.37 32.32 13.03
C VAL A 20 2.29 32.33 14.56
N GLU A 21 1.35 33.09 15.11
CA GLU A 21 1.10 33.17 16.56
C GLU A 21 0.66 31.84 17.15
N ALA A 22 -0.20 31.10 16.44
CA ALA A 22 -0.59 29.73 16.80
C ALA A 22 0.55 28.71 16.58
N GLY A 23 1.68 29.12 16.01
CA GLY A 23 2.77 28.21 15.64
C GLY A 23 2.38 27.18 14.59
N ALA A 24 1.32 27.41 13.80
CA ALA A 24 0.73 26.50 12.82
C ALA A 24 1.60 26.29 11.55
N VAL A 25 2.91 26.28 11.72
CA VAL A 25 3.96 26.06 10.71
C VAL A 25 4.97 25.02 11.17
N ILE A 26 4.80 24.44 12.37
CA ILE A 26 5.76 23.48 12.94
C ILE A 26 5.67 22.14 12.21
N ALA A 27 4.46 21.56 12.11
CA ALA A 27 4.27 20.29 11.41
C ALA A 27 4.43 20.43 9.89
N CYS A 28 3.93 21.54 9.35
CA CYS A 28 3.96 21.86 7.92
C CYS A 28 4.54 23.27 7.71
N PRO A 29 5.86 23.41 7.58
CA PRO A 29 6.51 24.70 7.39
C PRO A 29 6.04 25.43 6.13
N LEU A 30 5.93 26.75 6.24
CA LEU A 30 5.80 27.61 5.07
C LEU A 30 7.12 27.61 4.29
N LEU A 31 7.00 27.88 3.00
CA LEU A 31 8.12 27.91 2.07
C LEU A 31 8.43 29.34 1.68
N GLY A 32 9.68 29.78 1.85
CA GLY A 32 10.16 31.01 1.22
C GLY A 32 10.05 30.93 -0.31
N THR A 33 10.10 32.07 -1.01
CA THR A 33 9.72 32.18 -2.43
C THR A 33 10.42 31.16 -3.34
N GLU A 34 11.75 30.99 -3.25
CA GLU A 34 12.48 30.04 -4.11
C GLU A 34 12.07 28.59 -3.83
N LYS A 35 11.93 28.22 -2.55
CA LYS A 35 11.49 26.88 -2.13
C LYS A 35 10.06 26.60 -2.61
N PHE A 36 9.19 27.61 -2.58
CA PHE A 36 7.82 27.50 -3.09
C PHE A 36 7.79 27.35 -4.62
N VAL A 37 8.60 28.12 -5.35
CA VAL A 37 8.76 27.98 -6.81
C VAL A 37 9.21 26.55 -7.16
N ASP A 38 10.23 26.03 -6.49
CA ASP A 38 10.71 24.66 -6.71
C ASP A 38 9.64 23.60 -6.34
N PHE A 39 8.89 23.85 -5.26
CA PHE A 39 7.78 23.02 -4.83
C PHE A 39 6.67 22.93 -5.89
N CYS A 40 6.33 24.07 -6.50
CA CYS A 40 5.36 24.19 -7.59
C CYS A 40 5.85 23.53 -8.87
N ARG A 41 7.11 23.73 -9.28
CA ARG A 41 7.68 23.11 -10.48
C ARG A 41 7.68 21.58 -10.42
N LYS A 42 7.99 21.00 -9.26
CA LYS A 42 7.91 19.54 -9.03
C LYS A 42 6.48 18.99 -9.19
N ARG A 43 5.47 19.86 -9.15
CA ARG A 43 4.03 19.58 -9.25
C ARG A 43 3.41 20.05 -10.56
N ASP A 44 4.25 20.30 -11.57
CA ASP A 44 3.84 20.72 -12.90
C ASP A 44 3.15 22.09 -12.95
N LEU A 45 3.50 22.99 -12.02
CA LEU A 45 3.05 24.38 -12.04
C LEU A 45 4.18 25.27 -12.56
N SER A 46 3.98 25.82 -13.75
CA SER A 46 4.94 26.70 -14.43
C SER A 46 4.97 28.09 -13.80
N ILE A 47 5.83 28.24 -12.80
CA ILE A 47 6.01 29.47 -12.03
C ILE A 47 7.50 29.80 -11.83
N ASN A 48 7.79 31.10 -11.66
CA ASN A 48 9.08 31.63 -11.23
C ASN A 48 8.86 32.82 -10.27
N ARG A 49 9.93 33.32 -9.64
CA ARG A 49 9.85 34.45 -8.69
C ARG A 49 9.17 35.68 -9.31
N GLU A 50 9.58 36.06 -10.52
CA GLU A 50 9.03 37.22 -11.21
C GLU A 50 7.52 37.11 -11.41
N ARG A 51 7.06 35.95 -11.85
CA ARG A 51 5.63 35.66 -12.07
C ARG A 51 4.85 35.69 -10.76
N LEU A 52 5.38 35.16 -9.64
CA LEU A 52 4.72 35.27 -8.33
C LEU A 52 4.54 36.72 -7.90
N VAL A 53 5.61 37.52 -7.99
CA VAL A 53 5.57 38.95 -7.62
C VAL A 53 4.61 39.73 -8.53
N ARG A 54 4.54 39.39 -9.83
CA ARG A 54 3.57 39.99 -10.74
C ARG A 54 2.13 39.63 -10.38
N LEU A 55 1.85 38.38 -10.02
CA LEU A 55 0.51 37.97 -9.56
C LEU A 55 0.12 38.68 -8.26
N GLU A 56 1.08 38.91 -7.36
CA GLU A 56 0.85 39.68 -6.12
C GLU A 56 0.54 41.14 -6.43
N ARG A 57 1.28 41.78 -7.34
CA ARG A 57 1.00 43.16 -7.81
C ARG A 57 -0.38 43.30 -8.42
N LEU A 58 -0.86 42.26 -9.08
CA LEU A 58 -2.20 42.24 -9.68
C LEU A 58 -3.30 41.95 -8.64
N GLY A 59 -2.94 41.62 -7.40
CA GLY A 59 -3.88 41.22 -6.34
C GLY A 59 -4.46 39.82 -6.53
N LEU A 60 -3.81 38.98 -7.35
CA LEU A 60 -4.32 37.65 -7.70
C LEU A 60 -3.78 36.56 -6.79
N PHE A 61 -2.51 36.66 -6.36
CA PHE A 61 -1.87 35.64 -5.54
C PHE A 61 -0.85 36.28 -4.62
N ALA A 62 -0.95 36.04 -3.32
CA ALA A 62 -0.05 36.61 -2.32
C ALA A 62 0.48 35.53 -1.39
N PRO A 63 1.66 35.74 -0.75
CA PRO A 63 2.11 34.87 0.33
C PRO A 63 1.13 34.89 1.53
N VAL A 64 1.42 34.07 2.53
CA VAL A 64 0.71 34.09 3.82
C VAL A 64 1.10 35.33 4.63
N PHE A 65 2.40 35.62 4.67
CA PHE A 65 2.95 36.86 5.19
C PHE A 65 4.28 37.18 4.51
N ARG A 66 4.75 38.40 4.72
CA ARG A 66 6.09 38.85 4.31
C ARG A 66 6.90 39.31 5.49
N VAL A 67 8.21 39.24 5.30
CA VAL A 67 9.20 39.81 6.22
C VAL A 67 10.13 40.74 5.45
N ARG A 68 10.64 41.75 6.15
CA ARG A 68 11.71 42.62 5.68
C ARG A 68 12.91 42.50 6.62
N THR A 69 14.09 42.69 6.06
CA THR A 69 15.34 42.70 6.80
C THR A 69 15.34 43.91 7.74
N PRO A 70 15.50 43.70 9.07
CA PRO A 70 15.61 44.79 10.03
C PRO A 70 16.84 45.66 9.74
N GLU A 71 16.77 46.96 10.05
CA GLU A 71 17.91 47.89 9.91
C GLU A 71 19.02 47.61 10.94
N GLU A 72 18.65 47.04 12.08
CA GLU A 72 19.57 46.61 13.15
C GLU A 72 19.87 45.12 13.05
N ASP A 73 21.08 44.70 13.43
CA ASP A 73 21.49 43.29 13.47
C ASP A 73 20.64 42.53 14.52
N THR A 74 19.54 41.96 14.04
CA THR A 74 18.47 41.38 14.85
C THR A 74 18.43 39.87 14.62
N PRO A 75 18.25 39.05 15.68
CA PRO A 75 18.09 37.61 15.50
C PRO A 75 16.86 37.29 14.63
N PRO A 76 16.89 36.19 13.84
CA PRO A 76 15.78 35.76 13.02
C PRO A 76 14.44 35.64 13.78
N PHE A 77 13.34 35.80 13.05
CA PHE A 77 11.99 35.65 13.59
C PHE A 77 11.78 34.22 14.08
N HIS A 78 11.59 34.07 15.39
CA HIS A 78 11.47 32.77 16.01
C HIS A 78 10.00 32.31 16.05
N ILE A 79 9.74 31.07 15.63
CA ILE A 79 8.41 30.44 15.70
C ILE A 79 8.53 29.11 16.47
N PRO A 80 7.75 28.88 17.55
CA PRO A 80 6.77 29.78 18.18
C PRO A 80 7.35 31.13 18.62
N ILE A 81 6.50 32.16 18.63
CA ILE A 81 6.90 33.53 18.99
C ILE A 81 7.39 33.55 20.44
N ARG A 82 8.57 34.13 20.66
CA ARG A 82 9.13 34.37 22.00
C ARG A 82 8.80 35.78 22.45
N GLU A 83 8.74 35.97 23.77
CA GLU A 83 8.57 37.29 24.37
C GLU A 83 9.60 38.29 23.82
N GLY A 84 9.12 39.45 23.37
CA GLY A 84 9.98 40.49 22.77
C GLY A 84 10.51 40.22 21.36
N ASN A 85 10.18 39.09 20.72
CA ASN A 85 10.60 38.76 19.34
C ASN A 85 9.42 38.66 18.35
N ASN A 86 8.30 39.34 18.61
CA ASN A 86 7.20 39.40 17.64
C ASN A 86 7.53 40.40 16.52
N TRP A 87 7.89 39.91 15.33
CA TRP A 87 8.23 40.77 14.20
C TRP A 87 7.01 41.50 13.62
N PHE A 88 5.79 41.02 13.83
CA PHE A 88 4.57 41.73 13.44
C PHE A 88 4.41 43.03 14.24
N ASP A 89 4.63 42.98 15.56
CA ASP A 89 4.50 44.16 16.44
C ASP A 89 5.62 45.18 16.20
N LYS A 90 6.78 44.72 15.71
CA LYS A 90 7.91 45.58 15.32
C LYS A 90 7.82 46.12 13.89
N GLY A 91 6.80 45.70 13.13
CA GLY A 91 6.63 46.09 11.73
C GLY A 91 7.72 45.52 10.80
N TRP A 92 8.40 44.45 11.18
CA TRP A 92 9.35 43.73 10.31
C TRP A 92 8.71 42.53 9.61
N ALA A 93 7.55 42.08 10.09
CA ALA A 93 6.67 41.16 9.40
C ALA A 93 5.29 41.80 9.23
N TRP A 94 4.59 41.46 8.15
CA TRP A 94 3.22 41.88 7.94
C TRP A 94 2.41 40.80 7.25
N ASP A 95 1.15 40.73 7.64
CA ASP A 95 0.18 39.84 7.05
C ASP A 95 -0.13 40.29 5.62
N THR A 96 -0.19 39.36 4.67
CA THR A 96 -0.53 39.65 3.27
C THR A 96 -2.00 39.42 2.91
N THR A 97 -2.83 39.00 3.86
CA THR A 97 -4.27 38.72 3.73
C THR A 97 -5.17 39.92 4.02
N GLY A 98 -4.69 40.89 4.80
CA GLY A 98 -5.41 42.11 5.15
C GLY A 98 -4.80 43.41 4.63
N ILE A 99 -3.82 43.38 3.71
CA ILE A 99 -3.11 44.62 3.34
C ILE A 99 -4.01 45.55 2.50
N PRO A 100 -4.03 46.86 2.81
CA PRO A 100 -4.68 47.87 2.00
C PRO A 100 -4.25 47.88 0.53
N SER A 101 -5.15 48.38 -0.33
CA SER A 101 -4.96 48.45 -1.79
C SER A 101 -3.76 49.28 -2.27
N ASP A 102 -3.17 50.12 -1.41
CA ASP A 102 -1.97 50.92 -1.69
C ASP A 102 -0.65 50.20 -1.31
N TYR A 103 -0.74 48.93 -0.91
CA TYR A 103 0.40 48.05 -0.67
C TYR A 103 1.35 48.00 -1.87
N LYS A 104 2.60 48.39 -1.64
CA LYS A 104 3.66 48.30 -2.65
C LYS A 104 4.35 46.95 -2.56
N VAL A 105 3.96 46.05 -3.46
CA VAL A 105 4.67 44.78 -3.66
C VAL A 105 6.12 45.06 -4.09
N PRO A 106 7.13 44.45 -3.44
CA PRO A 106 8.53 44.70 -3.76
C PRO A 106 8.90 44.32 -5.19
N ASP A 107 10.08 44.76 -5.64
CA ASP A 107 10.67 44.24 -6.87
C ASP A 107 11.06 42.77 -6.73
N HIS A 108 10.86 41.98 -7.78
CA HIS A 108 11.27 40.58 -7.81
C HIS A 108 12.80 40.41 -7.64
N LYS A 109 13.59 41.45 -7.93
CA LYS A 109 15.03 41.48 -7.66
C LYS A 109 15.37 41.88 -6.23
N ASN A 110 14.40 42.42 -5.47
CA ASN A 110 14.61 42.77 -4.07
C ASN A 110 14.86 41.49 -3.26
N ARG A 111 15.98 41.46 -2.53
CA ARG A 111 16.38 40.38 -1.63
C ARG A 111 16.33 40.78 -0.17
N GLU A 112 15.93 42.02 0.13
CA GLU A 112 15.75 42.53 1.50
C GLU A 112 14.41 42.09 2.09
N GLU A 113 13.50 41.56 1.26
CA GLU A 113 12.19 41.06 1.66
C GLU A 113 11.98 39.61 1.20
N GLU A 114 11.19 38.85 1.97
CA GLU A 114 10.83 37.47 1.65
C GLU A 114 9.34 37.21 1.87
N GLY A 115 8.74 36.44 0.97
CA GLY A 115 7.36 35.97 1.07
C GLY A 115 7.31 34.50 1.47
N TYR A 116 6.47 34.17 2.45
CA TYR A 116 6.28 32.81 2.93
C TYR A 116 4.94 32.24 2.47
N TYR A 117 4.99 31.12 1.75
CA TYR A 117 3.83 30.50 1.10
C TYR A 117 3.49 29.16 1.76
N SER A 118 2.20 28.85 1.84
CA SER A 118 1.74 27.52 2.25
C SER A 118 1.73 26.57 1.06
N ILE A 119 2.09 25.31 1.30
CA ILE A 119 2.01 24.25 0.29
C ILE A 119 0.59 24.03 -0.24
N PHE A 120 -0.44 24.42 0.53
CA PHE A 120 -1.84 24.27 0.14
C PHE A 120 -2.31 25.37 -0.82
N GLN A 121 -1.55 26.47 -0.97
CA GLN A 121 -1.88 27.54 -1.91
C GLN A 121 -1.77 27.09 -3.38
N ILE A 122 -1.24 25.91 -3.67
CA ILE A 122 -1.21 25.36 -5.03
C ILE A 122 -2.59 25.08 -5.62
N ASP A 123 -3.61 24.85 -4.77
CA ASP A 123 -5.00 24.71 -5.23
C ASP A 123 -5.54 26.04 -5.79
N TRP A 124 -5.14 27.14 -5.15
CA TRP A 124 -5.51 28.50 -5.56
C TRP A 124 -4.66 29.01 -6.74
N LEU A 125 -3.36 28.73 -6.72
CA LEU A 125 -2.41 29.23 -7.71
C LEU A 125 -2.72 28.71 -9.11
N GLU A 126 -3.12 27.46 -9.24
CA GLU A 126 -3.28 26.86 -10.56
C GLU A 126 -4.41 27.44 -11.42
N PRO A 127 -5.66 27.60 -10.96
CA PRO A 127 -6.68 28.25 -11.78
C PRO A 127 -6.24 29.65 -12.21
N ILE A 128 -5.54 30.39 -11.32
CA ILE A 128 -4.93 31.69 -11.68
C ILE A 128 -3.90 31.52 -12.81
N LEU A 129 -3.05 30.51 -12.74
CA LEU A 129 -2.06 30.27 -13.79
C LEU A 129 -2.73 29.87 -15.11
N GLN A 130 -3.78 29.07 -15.09
CA GLN A 130 -4.54 28.71 -16.29
C GLN A 130 -5.20 29.95 -16.90
N ASP A 131 -5.92 30.73 -16.10
CA ASP A 131 -6.63 31.94 -16.53
C ASP A 131 -5.67 33.03 -17.05
N MET A 132 -4.47 33.11 -16.46
CA MET A 132 -3.45 34.10 -16.84
C MET A 132 -2.44 33.55 -17.85
N THR A 133 -2.65 32.36 -18.43
CA THR A 133 -1.83 31.81 -19.51
C THR A 133 -2.66 31.71 -20.78
N LEU A 134 -2.41 32.61 -21.73
CA LEU A 134 -3.00 32.50 -23.06
C LEU A 134 -2.51 31.24 -23.77
N SER A 135 -3.41 30.31 -24.03
CA SER A 135 -3.16 29.10 -24.81
C SER A 135 -3.85 29.21 -26.17
N VAL A 136 -3.08 29.18 -27.25
CA VAL A 136 -3.61 29.29 -28.62
C VAL A 136 -3.46 27.95 -29.32
N GLN A 137 -4.58 27.31 -29.70
CA GLN A 137 -4.57 26.09 -30.50
C GLN A 137 -4.55 26.44 -31.99
N LEU A 138 -3.40 26.22 -32.65
CA LEU A 138 -3.20 26.60 -34.06
C LEU A 138 -4.09 25.79 -35.02
N ASP A 139 -4.41 24.54 -34.68
CA ASP A 139 -5.26 23.68 -35.52
C ASP A 139 -6.66 24.28 -35.74
N SER A 140 -7.19 24.98 -34.73
CA SER A 140 -8.48 25.68 -34.83
C SER A 140 -8.50 26.83 -35.84
N TYR A 141 -7.31 27.29 -36.28
CA TYR A 141 -7.14 28.30 -37.34
C TYR A 141 -6.86 27.66 -38.70
N LEU A 142 -6.42 26.40 -38.75
CA LEU A 142 -6.22 25.65 -40.00
C LEU A 142 -7.53 25.15 -40.61
N ASP A 143 -8.55 24.90 -39.76
CA ASP A 143 -9.89 24.46 -40.18
C ASP A 143 -10.81 25.62 -40.60
N ARG A 144 -10.41 26.88 -40.36
CA ARG A 144 -11.15 28.05 -40.86
C ARG A 144 -10.90 28.17 -42.35
N ASN A 145 -11.99 28.21 -43.14
CA ASN A 145 -11.98 28.32 -44.60
C ASN A 145 -10.89 29.30 -45.08
N LYS A 146 -10.10 28.87 -46.08
CA LYS A 146 -8.94 29.54 -46.67
C LYS A 146 -9.19 30.96 -47.23
N GLU A 147 -10.40 31.49 -47.10
CA GLU A 147 -10.85 32.74 -47.73
C GLU A 147 -10.93 33.94 -46.75
N GLU A 148 -10.84 33.73 -45.43
CA GLU A 148 -10.80 34.82 -44.45
C GLU A 148 -9.44 34.95 -43.77
N ASP A 149 -8.79 36.10 -43.94
CA ASP A 149 -7.57 36.44 -43.21
C ASP A 149 -7.84 36.47 -41.69
N ILE A 150 -6.92 35.92 -40.91
CA ILE A 150 -7.02 35.92 -39.44
C ILE A 150 -6.83 37.34 -38.91
N ASP A 151 -7.88 37.94 -38.37
CA ASP A 151 -7.81 39.23 -37.67
C ASP A 151 -7.23 39.08 -36.26
N TRP A 152 -5.89 39.11 -36.20
CA TRP A 152 -5.14 39.06 -34.95
C TRP A 152 -5.42 40.23 -34.01
N HIS A 153 -5.77 41.40 -34.56
CA HIS A 153 -6.06 42.58 -33.74
C HIS A 153 -7.38 42.36 -32.99
N LYS A 154 -8.43 41.94 -33.68
CA LYS A 154 -9.73 41.59 -33.07
C LYS A 154 -9.59 40.48 -32.03
N ASN A 155 -8.86 39.41 -32.36
CA ASN A 155 -8.59 38.33 -31.40
C ASN A 155 -7.84 38.83 -30.16
N GLY A 156 -6.82 39.69 -30.36
CA GLY A 156 -6.07 40.32 -29.27
C GLY A 156 -6.95 41.17 -28.36
N VAL A 157 -7.85 41.99 -28.92
CA VAL A 157 -8.82 42.78 -28.13
C VAL A 157 -9.75 41.88 -27.33
N CYS A 158 -10.28 40.81 -27.94
CA CYS A 158 -11.13 39.85 -27.22
C CYS A 158 -10.38 39.14 -26.08
N TRP A 159 -9.11 38.75 -26.29
CA TRP A 159 -8.29 38.16 -25.23
C TRP A 159 -8.03 39.13 -24.08
N MET A 160 -7.77 40.41 -24.37
CA MET A 160 -7.58 41.43 -23.34
C MET A 160 -8.85 41.66 -22.53
N GLN A 161 -10.02 41.76 -23.19
CA GLN A 161 -11.31 41.89 -22.51
C GLN A 161 -11.62 40.67 -21.63
N HIS A 162 -11.31 39.48 -22.12
CA HIS A 162 -11.47 38.25 -21.35
C HIS A 162 -10.54 38.23 -20.13
N ALA A 163 -9.27 38.61 -20.30
CA ALA A 163 -8.31 38.71 -19.21
C ALA A 163 -8.74 39.74 -18.16
N GLU A 164 -9.23 40.92 -18.56
CA GLU A 164 -9.77 41.93 -17.65
C GLU A 164 -10.97 41.40 -16.84
N ALA A 165 -11.91 40.72 -17.48
CA ALA A 165 -13.05 40.11 -16.80
C ALA A 165 -12.61 39.04 -15.79
N LEU A 166 -11.63 38.20 -16.15
CA LEU A 166 -11.06 37.19 -15.26
C LEU A 166 -10.30 37.80 -14.09
N LEU A 167 -9.56 38.90 -14.31
CA LEU A 167 -8.84 39.63 -13.27
C LEU A 167 -9.80 40.15 -12.20
N GLU A 168 -10.90 40.78 -12.60
CA GLU A 168 -11.90 41.31 -11.67
C GLU A 168 -12.63 40.20 -10.92
N SER A 169 -12.97 39.10 -11.60
CA SER A 169 -13.57 37.92 -10.95
C SER A 169 -12.61 37.23 -9.97
N SER A 170 -11.31 37.22 -10.26
CA SER A 170 -10.31 36.52 -9.43
C SER A 170 -9.93 37.31 -8.19
N ARG A 171 -9.88 38.65 -8.28
CA ARG A 171 -9.62 39.55 -7.14
C ARG A 171 -10.65 39.42 -6.03
N THR A 172 -11.89 39.11 -6.40
CA THR A 172 -13.02 38.98 -5.48
C THR A 172 -13.21 37.55 -4.96
N HIS A 173 -12.43 36.58 -5.45
CA HIS A 173 -12.58 35.18 -5.10
C HIS A 173 -11.73 34.78 -3.88
N GLU A 174 -12.28 34.96 -2.69
CA GLU A 174 -11.59 34.64 -1.43
C GLU A 174 -11.57 33.14 -1.08
N TYR A 175 -12.55 32.38 -1.56
CA TYR A 175 -12.81 31.01 -1.10
C TYR A 175 -11.59 30.07 -1.13
N ARG A 176 -10.91 29.94 -2.28
CA ARG A 176 -9.74 29.05 -2.42
C ARG A 176 -8.55 29.52 -1.58
N ARG A 177 -8.41 30.83 -1.41
CA ARG A 177 -7.38 31.42 -0.55
C ARG A 177 -7.65 31.06 0.92
N SER A 178 -8.87 31.27 1.39
CA SER A 178 -9.31 30.92 2.75
C SER A 178 -9.16 29.43 3.02
N LEU A 179 -9.46 28.58 2.04
CA LEU A 179 -9.28 27.14 2.13
C LEU A 179 -7.82 26.73 2.35
N ALA A 180 -6.89 27.30 1.58
CA ALA A 180 -5.46 27.03 1.74
C ALA A 180 -4.95 27.45 3.12
N LEU A 181 -5.41 28.60 3.61
CA LEU A 181 -5.02 29.16 4.91
C LEU A 181 -5.65 28.39 6.08
N LEU A 182 -6.88 27.89 5.93
CA LEU A 182 -7.50 26.96 6.88
C LEU A 182 -6.66 25.68 6.99
N CYS A 183 -6.29 25.06 5.86
CA CYS A 183 -5.42 23.89 5.86
C CYS A 183 -4.08 24.17 6.56
N GLN A 184 -3.48 25.35 6.33
CA GLN A 184 -2.25 25.73 7.01
C GLN A 184 -2.46 25.90 8.52
N PHE A 185 -3.51 26.61 8.94
CA PHE A 185 -3.83 26.89 10.34
C PHE A 185 -4.02 25.60 11.16
N ILE A 186 -4.68 24.60 10.59
CA ILE A 186 -4.95 23.33 11.27
C ILE A 186 -3.81 22.30 11.11
N SER A 187 -2.68 22.70 10.49
CA SER A 187 -1.64 21.76 10.05
C SER A 187 -0.93 21.06 11.20
N ASN A 188 -0.62 21.75 12.31
CA ASN A 188 0.02 21.13 13.47
C ASN A 188 -0.76 19.91 13.99
N ARG A 189 -2.08 20.03 14.03
CA ARG A 189 -2.96 18.97 14.53
C ARG A 189 -3.18 17.84 13.55
N TYR A 190 -3.39 18.13 12.27
CA TYR A 190 -3.88 17.14 11.30
C TYR A 190 -2.87 16.71 10.24
N TYR A 191 -1.91 17.55 9.87
CA TYR A 191 -0.93 17.21 8.84
C TYR A 191 -0.16 15.93 9.18
N PRO A 192 0.36 15.71 10.41
CA PRO A 192 1.03 14.44 10.71
C PRO A 192 0.18 13.20 10.48
N LYS A 193 -1.15 13.26 10.73
CA LYS A 193 -2.07 12.13 10.48
C LYS A 193 -2.18 11.78 8.99
N THR A 194 -1.91 12.73 8.10
CA THR A 194 -1.86 12.50 6.64
C THR A 194 -0.53 11.89 6.20
N GLN A 195 0.53 12.08 6.99
CA GLN A 195 1.86 11.56 6.72
C GLN A 195 1.96 10.12 7.23
N THR A 196 1.10 9.25 6.69
CA THR A 196 0.96 7.85 7.08
C THR A 196 0.94 6.90 5.89
N ASP A 197 1.41 5.69 6.09
CA ASP A 197 1.22 4.53 5.20
C ASP A 197 0.07 3.62 5.70
N GLN A 198 -0.91 4.23 6.38
CA GLN A 198 -1.97 3.64 7.19
C GLN A 198 -1.49 2.94 8.48
N ARG A 199 -0.24 2.46 8.52
CA ARG A 199 0.31 1.68 9.64
C ARG A 199 1.16 2.52 10.59
N THR A 200 1.84 3.54 10.06
CA THR A 200 2.80 4.36 10.80
C THR A 200 2.53 5.83 10.57
N ILE A 201 2.43 6.61 11.66
CA ILE A 201 2.36 8.07 11.60
C ILE A 201 3.76 8.63 11.82
N ARG A 202 4.25 9.43 10.89
CA ARG A 202 5.56 10.09 11.03
C ARG A 202 5.41 11.48 11.60
N VAL A 203 5.97 11.69 12.79
CA VAL A 203 6.12 13.01 13.41
C VAL A 203 7.61 13.34 13.46
N SER A 204 8.02 14.42 12.79
CA SER A 204 9.40 14.89 12.91
C SER A 204 9.62 15.48 14.30
N LYS A 205 10.44 14.85 15.15
CA LYS A 205 10.91 15.43 16.43
C LYS A 205 12.31 16.03 16.26
N GLY A 206 12.59 17.14 16.96
CA GLY A 206 13.96 17.57 17.25
C GLY A 206 14.77 18.22 16.12
N LEU A 207 14.15 18.80 15.09
CA LEU A 207 14.86 19.57 14.05
C LEU A 207 14.54 21.07 14.13
N LEU A 208 15.58 21.90 14.17
CA LEU A 208 15.48 23.33 13.84
C LEU A 208 15.40 23.46 12.31
N SER A 209 14.38 24.14 11.81
CA SER A 209 14.32 24.59 10.42
C SER A 209 14.57 26.08 10.41
N ALA A 210 15.68 26.51 9.84
CA ALA A 210 16.03 27.92 9.73
C ALA A 210 16.31 28.31 8.28
N ASP A 211 15.97 29.55 7.95
CA ASP A 211 16.56 30.29 6.85
C ASP A 211 17.09 31.63 7.40
N GLN A 212 17.40 32.58 6.51
CA GLN A 212 17.99 33.85 6.93
C GLN A 212 17.03 34.77 7.71
N TRP A 213 15.71 34.56 7.61
CA TRP A 213 14.74 35.40 8.31
C TRP A 213 13.97 34.67 9.40
N ILE A 214 13.72 33.37 9.27
CA ILE A 214 12.88 32.62 10.20
C ILE A 214 13.63 31.44 10.78
N THR A 215 13.46 31.24 12.09
CA THR A 215 13.85 30.01 12.80
C THR A 215 12.61 29.34 13.39
N ILE A 216 12.29 28.14 12.91
CA ILE A 216 11.23 27.29 13.43
C ILE A 216 11.85 26.26 14.37
N SER A 217 11.57 26.39 15.67
CA SER A 217 12.02 25.44 16.68
C SER A 217 11.02 24.32 16.88
N LYS A 218 11.49 23.08 16.74
CA LYS A 218 10.73 21.85 17.08
C LYS A 218 11.22 21.20 18.38
N LEU A 219 12.11 21.86 19.13
CA LEU A 219 12.77 21.25 20.28
C LEU A 219 11.77 20.92 21.39
N ASP A 220 10.83 21.83 21.65
CA ASP A 220 9.84 21.69 22.73
C ASP A 220 8.45 21.29 22.23
N TRP A 221 8.31 20.98 20.93
CA TRP A 221 7.01 20.63 20.35
C TRP A 221 6.78 19.11 20.38
N ASP A 222 5.78 18.67 21.15
CA ASP A 222 5.29 17.29 21.12
C ASP A 222 3.90 17.20 20.48
N TRP A 223 3.82 16.52 19.34
CA TRP A 223 2.55 16.35 18.62
C TRP A 223 1.48 15.64 19.46
N HIS A 224 1.84 14.76 20.38
CA HIS A 224 0.84 14.12 21.25
C HIS A 224 0.23 15.11 22.26
N GLU A 225 1.00 16.11 22.71
CA GLU A 225 0.48 17.18 23.54
C GLU A 225 -0.42 18.11 22.74
N GLU A 226 0.00 18.50 21.52
CA GLU A 226 -0.84 19.22 20.56
C GLU A 226 -2.19 18.52 20.36
N VAL A 227 -2.18 17.19 20.18
CA VAL A 227 -3.41 16.41 20.00
C VAL A 227 -4.32 16.44 21.23
N ARG A 228 -3.76 16.44 22.45
CA ARG A 228 -4.54 16.48 23.70
C ARG A 228 -5.13 17.86 23.98
N ASN A 229 -4.41 18.91 23.63
CA ASN A 229 -4.77 20.29 23.95
C ASN A 229 -5.50 21.01 22.81
N TRP A 230 -5.60 20.38 21.62
CA TRP A 230 -6.25 20.95 20.46
C TRP A 230 -7.75 21.18 20.69
N ASP A 231 -8.18 22.43 20.54
CA ASP A 231 -9.58 22.83 20.46
C ASP A 231 -9.95 23.18 19.01
N PRO A 232 -10.75 22.34 18.30
CA PRO A 232 -11.15 22.63 16.93
C PRO A 232 -12.06 23.86 16.82
N ARG A 233 -12.70 24.31 17.91
CA ARG A 233 -13.59 25.48 17.93
C ARG A 233 -12.87 26.79 17.62
N ILE A 234 -11.55 26.84 17.87
CA ILE A 234 -10.73 28.01 17.48
C ILE A 234 -10.77 28.20 15.96
N ALA A 235 -10.60 27.11 15.20
CA ALA A 235 -10.71 27.15 13.74
C ALA A 235 -12.15 27.45 13.28
N GLU A 236 -13.15 26.89 13.98
CA GLU A 236 -14.57 27.18 13.71
C GLU A 236 -14.90 28.66 13.85
N HIS A 237 -14.47 29.29 14.95
CA HIS A 237 -14.71 30.70 15.19
C HIS A 237 -13.95 31.59 14.20
N LEU A 238 -12.67 31.31 13.99
CA LEU A 238 -11.80 32.14 13.15
C LEU A 238 -12.21 32.14 11.67
N PHE A 239 -12.66 31.00 11.15
CA PHE A 239 -13.09 30.86 9.75
C PHE A 239 -14.62 30.87 9.57
N GLU A 240 -15.37 31.17 10.64
CA GLU A 240 -16.84 31.11 10.68
C GLU A 240 -17.39 29.81 10.07
N LEU A 241 -16.82 28.68 10.47
CA LEU A 241 -17.14 27.38 9.88
C LEU A 241 -18.55 26.97 10.29
N THR A 242 -19.31 26.51 9.30
CA THR A 242 -20.53 25.73 9.50
C THR A 242 -20.33 24.34 8.89
N PRO A 243 -21.16 23.35 9.25
CA PRO A 243 -21.12 22.04 8.61
C PRO A 243 -21.17 22.12 7.08
N GLU A 244 -21.99 23.01 6.52
CA GLU A 244 -22.14 23.21 5.08
C GLU A 244 -20.88 23.81 4.45
N LYS A 245 -20.31 24.86 5.07
CA LYS A 245 -19.08 25.50 4.59
C LYS A 245 -17.90 24.53 4.59
N LEU A 246 -17.70 23.78 5.68
CA LEU A 246 -16.59 22.83 5.79
C LEU A 246 -16.78 21.61 4.88
N ARG A 247 -18.02 21.14 4.70
CA ARG A 247 -18.33 20.07 3.73
C ARG A 247 -18.08 20.53 2.30
N HIS A 248 -18.47 21.76 1.94
CA HIS A 248 -18.18 22.35 0.64
C HIS A 248 -16.68 22.51 0.40
N ALA A 249 -15.93 23.01 1.40
CA ALA A 249 -14.47 23.06 1.41
C ALA A 249 -13.82 21.70 1.13
N PHE A 250 -14.25 20.67 1.86
CA PHE A 250 -13.80 19.29 1.66
C PHE A 250 -14.12 18.78 0.24
N GLN A 251 -15.35 18.95 -0.24
CA GLN A 251 -15.76 18.48 -1.56
C GLN A 251 -15.02 19.19 -2.69
N GLY A 252 -14.86 20.52 -2.61
CA GLY A 252 -14.15 21.30 -3.62
C GLY A 252 -12.68 20.87 -3.77
N LEU A 253 -12.01 20.60 -2.64
CA LEU A 253 -10.62 20.13 -2.66
C LEU A 253 -10.51 18.66 -3.12
N ALA A 254 -11.47 17.81 -2.74
CA ALA A 254 -11.56 16.43 -3.22
C ALA A 254 -11.74 16.35 -4.75
N VAL A 255 -12.66 17.15 -5.30
CA VAL A 255 -12.89 17.26 -6.75
C VAL A 255 -11.63 17.73 -7.46
N SER A 256 -10.98 18.79 -6.95
CA SER A 256 -9.74 19.30 -7.53
C SER A 256 -8.63 18.25 -7.48
N GLN A 257 -8.49 17.54 -6.36
CA GLN A 257 -7.55 16.43 -6.23
C GLN A 257 -7.80 15.33 -7.27
N GLU A 258 -9.03 14.88 -7.47
CA GLU A 258 -9.33 13.79 -8.40
C GLU A 258 -9.09 14.19 -9.85
N PHE A 259 -9.45 15.43 -10.21
CA PHE A 259 -9.20 15.98 -11.55
C PHE A 259 -7.70 15.94 -11.93
N PHE A 260 -6.79 16.17 -10.98
CA PHE A 260 -5.35 16.14 -11.23
C PHE A 260 -4.69 14.78 -11.01
N ASP A 261 -5.40 13.75 -10.53
CA ASP A 261 -4.73 12.53 -10.10
C ASP A 261 -4.66 11.45 -11.19
N PRO A 262 -3.52 11.30 -11.92
CA PRO A 262 -3.37 10.25 -12.91
C PRO A 262 -3.35 8.85 -12.29
N ILE A 263 -3.17 8.73 -10.96
CA ILE A 263 -3.11 7.47 -10.23
C ILE A 263 -4.30 7.29 -9.28
N ALA A 264 -5.41 8.02 -9.49
CA ALA A 264 -6.60 7.96 -8.63
C ALA A 264 -7.11 6.53 -8.39
N GLN A 265 -7.12 5.71 -9.44
CA GLN A 265 -7.58 4.32 -9.40
C GLN A 265 -6.64 3.39 -8.60
N TRP A 266 -5.36 3.77 -8.47
CA TRP A 266 -4.34 3.02 -7.74
C TRP A 266 -4.29 3.40 -6.26
N TYR A 267 -5.02 4.46 -5.86
CA TYR A 267 -5.00 4.96 -4.49
C TYR A 267 -5.24 3.91 -3.39
N PRO A 268 -6.15 2.93 -3.56
CA PRO A 268 -6.35 1.89 -2.56
C PRO A 268 -5.04 1.18 -2.18
N LEU A 269 -4.11 1.03 -3.13
CA LEU A 269 -2.76 0.51 -2.88
C LEU A 269 -1.78 1.59 -2.43
N THR A 270 -1.75 2.75 -3.11
CA THR A 270 -0.72 3.77 -2.85
C THR A 270 -0.79 4.37 -1.45
N GLN A 271 -1.97 4.38 -0.80
CA GLN A 271 -2.09 4.82 0.60
C GLN A 271 -1.25 3.97 1.59
N PHE A 272 -0.89 2.74 1.23
CA PHE A 272 -0.01 1.85 2.01
C PHE A 272 1.46 1.93 1.61
N VAL A 273 1.78 2.65 0.53
CA VAL A 273 3.16 2.93 0.13
C VAL A 273 3.75 3.93 1.11
N SER A 274 5.03 3.76 1.45
CA SER A 274 5.69 4.63 2.42
C SER A 274 5.63 6.11 1.99
N VAL A 275 5.49 7.02 2.95
CA VAL A 275 5.43 8.47 2.70
C VAL A 275 6.65 8.98 1.92
N ASN A 276 7.83 8.38 2.14
CA ASN A 276 9.05 8.75 1.42
C ASN A 276 8.94 8.42 -0.07
N GLU A 277 8.41 7.25 -0.42
CA GLU A 277 8.20 6.87 -1.82
C GLU A 277 7.11 7.72 -2.47
N ARG A 278 6.03 8.06 -1.74
CA ARG A 278 5.01 8.98 -2.27
C ARG A 278 5.55 10.38 -2.54
N LYS A 279 6.55 10.84 -1.78
CA LYS A 279 7.24 12.12 -2.03
C LYS A 279 8.10 12.10 -3.30
N ASN A 280 8.43 10.92 -3.82
CA ASN A 280 9.18 10.75 -5.08
C ASN A 280 8.27 10.80 -6.33
N LEU A 281 6.94 10.84 -6.16
CA LEU A 281 6.01 11.14 -7.26
C LEU A 281 6.39 12.47 -7.93
N LYS A 282 6.00 12.65 -9.20
CA LYS A 282 6.31 13.86 -9.97
C LYS A 282 5.06 14.42 -10.64
N GLY A 283 5.11 15.71 -10.96
CA GLY A 283 4.09 16.42 -11.71
C GLY A 283 2.71 16.33 -11.06
N MET A 284 1.69 16.07 -11.87
CA MET A 284 0.30 16.01 -11.43
C MET A 284 0.04 14.99 -10.32
N ALA A 285 0.72 13.84 -10.30
CA ALA A 285 0.56 12.84 -9.23
C ALA A 285 1.02 13.39 -7.86
N LEU A 286 2.16 14.09 -7.81
CA LEU A 286 2.65 14.72 -6.57
C LEU A 286 1.76 15.90 -6.15
N ARG A 287 1.19 16.60 -7.13
CA ARG A 287 0.21 17.66 -6.90
C ARG A 287 -1.05 17.10 -6.22
N ALA A 288 -1.63 16.06 -6.80
CA ALA A 288 -2.80 15.37 -6.26
C ALA A 288 -2.56 14.86 -4.83
N GLU A 289 -1.38 14.31 -4.53
CA GLU A 289 -1.03 13.88 -3.16
C GLU A 289 -1.01 15.04 -2.15
N THR A 290 -0.61 16.24 -2.59
CA THR A 290 -0.62 17.44 -1.74
C THR A 290 -2.05 17.92 -1.49
N LEU A 291 -2.90 17.92 -2.52
CA LEU A 291 -4.31 18.28 -2.38
C LEU A 291 -5.04 17.27 -1.49
N ARG A 292 -4.79 15.97 -1.67
CA ARG A 292 -5.32 14.90 -0.83
C ARG A 292 -4.97 15.08 0.64
N THR A 293 -3.74 15.51 0.91
CA THR A 293 -3.31 15.83 2.28
C THR A 293 -4.22 16.89 2.88
N GLY A 294 -4.45 18.02 2.18
CA GLY A 294 -5.39 19.06 2.64
C GLY A 294 -6.81 18.51 2.81
N THR A 295 -7.33 17.74 1.84
CA THR A 295 -8.68 17.16 1.91
C THR A 295 -8.85 16.22 3.10
N HIS A 296 -7.83 15.40 3.40
CA HIS A 296 -7.85 14.52 4.57
C HIS A 296 -7.80 15.31 5.88
N MET A 297 -7.08 16.43 5.93
CA MET A 297 -7.08 17.31 7.11
C MET A 297 -8.47 17.91 7.36
N LEU A 298 -9.15 18.38 6.32
CA LEU A 298 -10.52 18.91 6.42
C LEU A 298 -11.51 17.84 6.88
N ARG A 299 -11.37 16.61 6.38
CA ARG A 299 -12.17 15.46 6.84
C ARG A 299 -11.99 15.20 8.34
N LEU A 300 -10.75 15.26 8.84
CA LEU A 300 -10.46 15.06 10.27
C LEU A 300 -10.99 16.23 11.12
N LEU A 301 -10.86 17.46 10.65
CA LEU A 301 -11.45 18.63 11.32
C LEU A 301 -12.98 18.53 11.40
N TYR A 302 -13.64 18.14 10.30
CA TYR A 302 -15.09 17.98 10.27
C TYR A 302 -15.57 16.96 11.30
N ARG A 303 -14.87 15.82 11.42
CA ARG A 303 -15.16 14.82 12.43
C ARG A 303 -14.96 15.33 13.85
N ASP A 304 -13.87 16.07 14.09
CA ASP A 304 -13.57 16.61 15.43
C ASP A 304 -14.58 17.72 15.84
N LEU A 305 -15.13 18.49 14.88
CA LEU A 305 -16.14 19.52 15.14
C LEU A 305 -17.56 18.96 15.29
N TYR A 306 -17.96 18.04 14.40
CA TYR A 306 -19.37 17.67 14.22
C TYR A 306 -19.68 16.20 14.53
N GLY A 307 -18.67 15.40 14.87
CA GLY A 307 -18.83 13.98 15.23
C GLY A 307 -19.18 13.05 14.06
N GLU A 308 -19.32 13.59 12.85
CA GLU A 308 -19.68 12.86 11.64
C GLU A 308 -18.46 12.53 10.79
N GLU A 309 -18.43 11.33 10.20
CA GLU A 309 -17.36 10.92 9.29
C GLU A 309 -17.75 11.16 7.83
N LEU A 310 -17.04 12.06 7.16
CA LEU A 310 -17.16 12.26 5.71
C LEU A 310 -16.55 11.06 4.95
N PRO A 311 -16.96 10.80 3.69
CA PRO A 311 -16.34 9.78 2.85
C PRO A 311 -14.84 10.02 2.68
N HIS A 312 -14.10 9.00 2.26
CA HIS A 312 -12.69 9.19 1.93
C HIS A 312 -12.55 10.17 0.73
N PRO A 313 -11.52 11.05 0.66
CA PRO A 313 -11.32 11.98 -0.46
C PRO A 313 -11.56 11.38 -1.86
N ASN A 314 -10.96 10.23 -2.15
CA ASN A 314 -11.10 9.50 -3.42
C ASN A 314 -12.46 8.80 -3.64
N GLU A 315 -13.41 8.90 -2.71
CA GLU A 315 -14.77 8.34 -2.82
C GLU A 315 -15.83 9.42 -3.08
N VAL A 316 -15.42 10.69 -3.21
CA VAL A 316 -16.35 11.83 -3.34
C VAL A 316 -16.92 11.94 -4.75
N THR A 317 -16.09 11.69 -5.77
CA THR A 317 -16.40 12.00 -7.17
C THR A 317 -16.72 10.74 -8.00
N GLY A 318 -16.27 9.57 -7.55
CA GLY A 318 -16.62 8.27 -8.16
C GLY A 318 -17.49 7.40 -7.27
N THR A 319 -18.53 6.77 -7.86
CA THR A 319 -19.05 5.50 -7.37
C THR A 319 -17.95 4.46 -7.58
N ILE A 320 -17.12 4.20 -6.57
CA ILE A 320 -16.15 3.12 -6.66
C ILE A 320 -16.93 1.82 -6.79
N ILE A 321 -16.97 1.28 -8.01
CA ILE A 321 -17.68 0.06 -8.35
C ILE A 321 -17.04 -1.11 -7.56
N HIS A 322 -17.72 -1.50 -6.49
CA HIS A 322 -17.78 -2.83 -5.84
C HIS A 322 -16.52 -3.55 -5.33
N HIS A 323 -15.32 -2.96 -5.36
CA HIS A 323 -14.10 -3.67 -4.93
C HIS A 323 -13.28 -2.98 -3.84
N ILE A 324 -13.92 -2.23 -2.95
CA ILE A 324 -13.27 -1.79 -1.71
C ILE A 324 -13.68 -2.73 -0.58
N PRO A 325 -12.72 -3.22 0.23
CA PRO A 325 -13.01 -3.88 1.49
C PRO A 325 -14.04 -3.09 2.32
N GLU A 326 -14.93 -3.85 2.95
CA GLU A 326 -16.02 -3.34 3.77
C GLU A 326 -15.49 -2.39 4.85
N LEU A 327 -16.27 -1.39 5.27
CA LEU A 327 -15.83 -0.35 6.22
C LEU A 327 -15.26 -0.94 7.53
N GLU A 328 -15.84 -2.03 8.01
CA GLU A 328 -15.37 -2.77 9.19
C GLU A 328 -13.95 -3.32 9.00
N VAL A 329 -13.60 -3.76 7.80
CA VAL A 329 -12.25 -4.26 7.47
C VAL A 329 -11.23 -3.12 7.49
N ARG A 330 -11.63 -1.90 7.12
CA ARG A 330 -10.72 -0.75 7.08
C ARG A 330 -10.21 -0.35 8.47
N GLN A 331 -10.93 -0.73 9.53
CA GLN A 331 -10.47 -0.54 10.91
C GLN A 331 -9.29 -1.45 11.27
N ASP A 332 -9.21 -2.64 10.66
CA ASP A 332 -8.05 -3.53 10.74
C ASP A 332 -7.12 -3.27 9.55
N THR A 333 -6.16 -2.38 9.74
CA THR A 333 -5.19 -1.99 8.70
C THR A 333 -4.45 -3.18 8.09
N ARG A 334 -4.16 -4.22 8.88
CA ARG A 334 -3.45 -5.41 8.39
C ARG A 334 -4.33 -6.19 7.41
N ARG A 335 -5.57 -6.47 7.81
CA ARG A 335 -6.53 -7.19 6.96
C ARG A 335 -6.95 -6.37 5.74
N TYR A 336 -7.05 -5.05 5.89
CA TYR A 336 -7.30 -4.16 4.76
C TYR A 336 -6.17 -4.23 3.72
N LEU A 337 -4.92 -4.15 4.16
CA LEU A 337 -3.76 -4.29 3.28
C LEU A 337 -3.73 -5.64 2.57
N GLU A 338 -4.06 -6.74 3.26
CA GLU A 338 -4.10 -8.08 2.66
C GLU A 338 -5.06 -8.11 1.44
N PHE A 339 -6.29 -7.65 1.62
CA PHE A 339 -7.29 -7.65 0.53
C PHE A 339 -6.94 -6.70 -0.61
N VAL A 340 -6.36 -5.53 -0.29
CA VAL A 340 -5.84 -4.62 -1.31
C VAL A 340 -4.69 -5.27 -2.08
N ALA A 341 -3.71 -5.86 -1.40
CA ALA A 341 -2.58 -6.52 -2.03
C ALA A 341 -3.04 -7.69 -2.93
N ASN A 342 -4.05 -8.45 -2.51
CA ASN A 342 -4.68 -9.50 -3.31
C ASN A 342 -5.29 -8.93 -4.60
N ARG A 343 -6.03 -7.82 -4.51
CA ARG A 343 -6.66 -7.17 -5.66
C ARG A 343 -5.64 -6.71 -6.70
N PHE A 344 -4.49 -6.19 -6.26
CA PHE A 344 -3.43 -5.71 -7.13
C PHE A 344 -2.43 -6.80 -7.54
N GLY A 345 -2.57 -8.04 -7.05
CA GLY A 345 -1.67 -9.14 -7.37
C GLY A 345 -0.26 -8.99 -6.79
N VAL A 346 -0.11 -8.22 -5.71
CA VAL A 346 1.18 -7.93 -5.06
C VAL A 346 1.30 -8.54 -3.66
N ASN A 347 0.33 -9.36 -3.24
CA ASN A 347 0.43 -10.08 -1.97
C ASN A 347 1.52 -11.17 -2.08
N PRO A 348 2.58 -11.13 -1.26
CA PRO A 348 3.64 -12.14 -1.29
C PRO A 348 3.24 -13.47 -0.64
N GLN A 349 2.07 -13.54 0.00
CA GLN A 349 1.63 -14.75 0.69
C GLN A 349 1.48 -15.93 -0.28
N PRO A 350 1.96 -17.13 0.08
CA PRO A 350 1.77 -18.31 -0.74
C PRO A 350 0.28 -18.64 -0.91
N LYS A 351 -0.08 -19.09 -2.12
CA LYS A 351 -1.36 -19.72 -2.39
C LYS A 351 -1.42 -21.15 -1.87
N LEU A 352 -0.26 -21.81 -1.81
CA LEU A 352 -0.12 -23.16 -1.30
C LEU A 352 1.22 -23.33 -0.59
N VAL A 353 1.19 -24.02 0.54
CA VAL A 353 2.38 -24.50 1.26
C VAL A 353 2.48 -26.01 1.08
N LEU A 354 3.59 -26.45 0.50
CA LEU A 354 3.96 -27.85 0.35
C LEU A 354 4.94 -28.21 1.47
N PHE A 355 4.48 -29.05 2.40
CA PHE A 355 5.33 -29.61 3.43
C PHE A 355 6.00 -30.88 2.89
N VAL A 356 7.33 -30.91 2.98
CA VAL A 356 8.17 -32.07 2.64
C VAL A 356 8.99 -32.50 3.85
N GLU A 357 9.46 -33.74 3.85
CA GLU A 357 10.14 -34.31 5.01
C GLU A 357 11.61 -33.83 5.14
N GLY A 358 12.38 -33.86 4.05
CA GLY A 358 13.79 -33.47 4.02
C GLY A 358 14.20 -32.47 2.93
N GLU A 359 15.48 -32.06 2.98
CA GLU A 359 16.13 -31.19 1.99
C GLU A 359 16.25 -31.88 0.61
N SER A 360 16.35 -33.21 0.60
CA SER A 360 16.43 -34.03 -0.60
C SER A 360 15.18 -33.93 -1.47
N GLU A 361 14.00 -33.85 -0.86
CA GLU A 361 12.71 -33.73 -1.53
C GLU A 361 12.47 -32.29 -1.98
N ASP A 362 12.84 -31.28 -1.17
CA ASP A 362 12.80 -29.88 -1.60
C ASP A 362 13.62 -29.64 -2.88
N ALA A 363 14.86 -30.14 -2.91
CA ALA A 363 15.72 -30.05 -4.09
C ALA A 363 15.11 -30.77 -5.31
N ALA A 364 14.55 -31.96 -5.11
CA ALA A 364 13.91 -32.72 -6.18
C ALA A 364 12.69 -31.98 -6.74
N VAL A 365 11.80 -31.48 -5.87
CA VAL A 365 10.60 -30.74 -6.27
C VAL A 365 10.98 -29.49 -7.06
N LYS A 366 11.95 -28.71 -6.59
CA LYS A 366 12.43 -27.51 -7.30
C LYS A 366 12.95 -27.85 -8.70
N LYS A 367 13.81 -28.86 -8.81
CA LYS A 367 14.34 -29.30 -10.13
C LYS A 367 13.25 -29.80 -11.06
N ILE A 368 12.24 -30.51 -10.55
CA ILE A 368 11.10 -30.94 -11.36
C ILE A 368 10.32 -29.71 -11.85
N PHE A 369 10.04 -28.74 -10.99
CA PHE A 369 9.33 -27.52 -11.39
C PHE A 369 10.09 -26.74 -12.49
N GLU A 370 11.40 -26.61 -12.34
CA GLU A 370 12.24 -25.95 -13.33
C GLU A 370 12.34 -26.75 -14.63
N GLY A 371 12.48 -28.07 -14.56
CA GLY A 371 12.64 -28.94 -15.74
C GLY A 371 11.35 -29.26 -16.50
N TYR A 372 10.23 -29.47 -15.79
CA TYR A 372 8.96 -29.90 -16.37
C TYR A 372 7.98 -28.74 -16.59
N TRP A 373 7.86 -27.81 -15.63
CA TRP A 373 7.00 -26.63 -15.76
C TRP A 373 7.74 -25.40 -16.28
N GLY A 374 9.07 -25.46 -16.41
CA GLY A 374 9.88 -24.33 -16.89
C GLY A 374 9.90 -23.14 -15.93
N CYS A 375 9.54 -23.33 -14.66
CA CYS A 375 9.42 -22.23 -13.69
C CYS A 375 9.73 -22.67 -12.26
N HIS A 376 10.19 -21.73 -11.42
CA HIS A 376 10.35 -21.99 -9.98
C HIS A 376 8.97 -22.12 -9.30
N PRO A 377 8.77 -23.03 -8.31
CA PRO A 377 7.47 -23.22 -7.65
C PRO A 377 6.81 -21.93 -7.14
N GLY A 378 7.62 -20.98 -6.69
CA GLY A 378 7.17 -19.66 -6.21
C GLY A 378 6.39 -18.83 -7.25
N ILE A 379 6.59 -19.05 -8.55
CA ILE A 379 5.82 -18.38 -9.61
C ILE A 379 4.34 -18.77 -9.56
N LEU A 380 4.06 -20.02 -9.15
CA LEU A 380 2.69 -20.51 -8.94
C LEU A 380 2.14 -20.15 -7.54
N GLY A 381 2.92 -19.44 -6.72
CA GLY A 381 2.59 -19.14 -5.32
C GLY A 381 2.74 -20.35 -4.41
N ILE A 382 3.63 -21.29 -4.73
CA ILE A 382 3.93 -22.47 -3.91
C ILE A 382 5.17 -22.17 -3.04
N GLU A 383 5.01 -22.27 -1.72
CA GLU A 383 6.10 -22.26 -0.75
C GLU A 383 6.37 -23.67 -0.26
N ILE A 384 7.64 -24.08 -0.23
CA ILE A 384 8.05 -25.41 0.24
C ILE A 384 8.63 -25.28 1.65
N ILE A 385 8.10 -26.04 2.61
CA ILE A 385 8.57 -26.05 4.00
C ILE A 385 9.09 -27.44 4.34
N ILE A 386 10.34 -27.50 4.79
CA ILE A 386 11.00 -28.73 5.23
C ILE A 386 10.67 -28.97 6.70
N LEU A 387 10.14 -30.15 7.02
CA LEU A 387 9.78 -30.53 8.40
C LEU A 387 10.99 -31.03 9.21
N GLY A 388 12.06 -31.48 8.55
CA GLY A 388 13.28 -31.97 9.19
C GLY A 388 13.10 -33.34 9.85
N GLY A 389 12.29 -34.20 9.23
CA GLY A 389 11.78 -35.43 9.80
C GLY A 389 10.74 -35.21 10.91
N VAL A 390 9.89 -36.20 11.15
CA VAL A 390 8.86 -36.20 12.22
C VAL A 390 9.46 -36.05 13.65
N GLY A 391 10.80 -36.05 13.75
CA GLY A 391 11.62 -35.86 14.93
C GLY A 391 11.71 -34.43 15.47
N THR A 392 11.75 -33.42 14.59
CA THR A 392 12.42 -32.13 14.90
C THR A 392 11.47 -30.93 14.95
N ALA A 393 10.27 -31.04 14.37
CA ALA A 393 9.25 -29.98 14.40
C ALA A 393 8.46 -29.96 15.72
N THR A 394 8.83 -29.01 16.60
CA THR A 394 8.07 -28.42 17.72
C THR A 394 7.50 -29.34 18.83
N GLY A 395 8.13 -29.29 20.02
CA GLY A 395 7.53 -29.67 21.32
C GLY A 395 8.20 -30.85 22.04
N THR A 396 8.43 -30.70 23.35
CA THR A 396 9.12 -31.67 24.23
C THR A 396 8.27 -32.92 24.57
N LYS A 397 6.99 -32.97 24.16
CA LYS A 397 6.10 -34.13 24.37
C LYS A 397 5.72 -34.79 23.03
N ARG A 398 5.89 -36.12 22.95
CA ARG A 398 5.71 -36.96 21.74
C ARG A 398 4.31 -36.90 21.08
N GLU A 399 3.28 -36.41 21.77
CA GLU A 399 1.92 -36.26 21.25
C GLU A 399 1.60 -34.85 20.72
N ASP A 400 2.42 -33.84 21.07
CA ASP A 400 2.19 -32.43 20.71
C ASP A 400 2.56 -32.11 19.25
N ARG A 401 3.42 -32.94 18.62
CA ARG A 401 4.01 -32.67 17.29
C ARG A 401 2.97 -32.61 16.17
N PHE A 402 2.11 -33.62 16.08
CA PHE A 402 1.05 -33.67 15.05
C PHE A 402 -0.04 -32.63 15.30
N GLN A 403 -0.30 -32.32 16.56
CA GLN A 403 -1.21 -31.23 16.91
C GLN A 403 -0.66 -29.88 16.50
N ALA A 404 0.66 -29.66 16.58
CA ALA A 404 1.29 -28.43 16.12
C ALA A 404 1.18 -28.28 14.59
N ILE A 405 1.47 -29.33 13.81
CA ILE A 405 1.32 -29.32 12.34
C ILE A 405 -0.13 -29.06 11.95
N LEU A 406 -1.10 -29.74 12.56
CA LEU A 406 -2.52 -29.53 12.27
C LEU A 406 -2.98 -28.10 12.64
N ARG A 407 -2.46 -27.52 13.73
CA ARG A 407 -2.74 -26.11 14.08
C ARG A 407 -2.13 -25.14 13.07
N LEU A 408 -0.93 -25.42 12.59
CA LEU A 408 -0.29 -24.62 11.54
C LEU A 408 -1.10 -24.70 10.24
N ILE A 409 -1.54 -25.90 9.85
CA ILE A 409 -2.40 -26.10 8.68
C ILE A 409 -3.71 -25.31 8.83
N ASP A 410 -4.36 -25.40 9.99
CA ASP A 410 -5.60 -24.67 10.24
C ASP A 410 -5.40 -23.15 10.16
N TYR A 411 -4.29 -22.65 10.71
CA TYR A 411 -3.88 -21.24 10.62
C TYR A 411 -3.63 -20.80 9.17
N LEU A 412 -2.91 -21.59 8.37
CA LEU A 412 -2.65 -21.30 6.96
C LEU A 412 -3.95 -21.29 6.15
N HIS A 413 -4.84 -22.26 6.38
CA HIS A 413 -6.15 -22.28 5.76
C HIS A 413 -7.03 -21.10 6.18
N HIS A 414 -6.96 -20.64 7.43
CA HIS A 414 -7.66 -19.42 7.87
C HIS A 414 -7.21 -18.19 7.06
N HIS A 415 -5.92 -18.13 6.72
CA HIS A 415 -5.34 -17.12 5.84
C HIS A 415 -5.37 -17.48 4.34
N GLN A 416 -6.20 -18.45 3.94
CA GLN A 416 -6.47 -18.80 2.53
C GLN A 416 -5.27 -19.38 1.78
N THR A 417 -4.30 -19.92 2.49
CA THR A 417 -3.18 -20.66 1.93
C THR A 417 -3.51 -22.15 2.01
N PHE A 418 -3.61 -22.84 0.87
CA PHE A 418 -3.74 -24.30 0.87
C PHE A 418 -2.52 -24.97 1.48
N THR A 419 -2.72 -26.13 2.07
CA THR A 419 -1.62 -26.93 2.58
C THR A 419 -1.65 -28.31 1.96
N PHE A 420 -0.49 -28.79 1.54
CA PHE A 420 -0.31 -30.14 1.02
C PHE A 420 0.89 -30.76 1.74
N LEU A 421 0.76 -32.00 2.18
CA LEU A 421 1.75 -32.68 3.00
C LEU A 421 2.20 -33.95 2.31
N VAL A 422 3.50 -34.06 2.05
CA VAL A 422 4.14 -35.25 1.44
C VAL A 422 5.08 -35.85 2.47
N LEU A 423 4.88 -37.13 2.79
CA LEU A 423 5.62 -37.86 3.84
C LEU A 423 6.03 -39.25 3.35
N ASP A 424 7.14 -39.77 3.86
CA ASP A 424 7.45 -41.20 3.72
C ASP A 424 6.59 -42.06 4.66
N ASN A 425 6.44 -43.36 4.34
CA ASN A 425 5.64 -44.30 5.13
C ASN A 425 6.31 -44.76 6.43
N GLU A 426 6.93 -43.85 7.18
CA GLU A 426 7.67 -44.21 8.38
C GLU A 426 6.86 -43.98 9.66
N ASN A 427 6.90 -44.96 10.57
CA ASN A 427 6.58 -44.97 12.01
C ASN A 427 5.19 -44.44 12.46
N ARG A 428 4.65 -43.34 11.87
CA ARG A 428 3.50 -42.55 12.35
C ARG A 428 2.77 -41.71 11.29
N ALA A 429 3.19 -41.69 10.01
CA ALA A 429 2.53 -40.87 8.98
C ALA A 429 1.04 -41.23 8.79
N THR A 430 0.71 -42.52 8.82
CA THR A 430 -0.68 -43.02 8.76
C THR A 430 -1.56 -42.50 9.89
N LYS A 431 -1.03 -42.44 11.13
CA LYS A 431 -1.74 -41.87 12.29
C LYS A 431 -2.04 -40.37 12.15
N LEU A 432 -1.18 -39.62 11.43
CA LEU A 432 -1.46 -38.22 11.14
C LEU A 432 -2.63 -38.09 10.17
N ARG A 433 -2.67 -38.92 9.13
CA ARG A 433 -3.79 -38.93 8.16
C ARG A 433 -5.12 -39.28 8.84
N GLU A 434 -5.12 -40.27 9.73
CA GLU A 434 -6.29 -40.63 10.55
C GLU A 434 -6.74 -39.47 11.46
N ARG A 435 -5.80 -38.85 12.20
CA ARG A 435 -6.13 -37.70 13.05
C ARG A 435 -6.62 -36.49 12.26
N ALA A 436 -6.09 -36.26 11.06
CA ALA A 436 -6.50 -35.15 10.20
C ALA A 436 -7.96 -35.29 9.74
N GLN A 437 -8.48 -36.52 9.60
CA GLN A 437 -9.88 -36.79 9.25
C GLN A 437 -10.86 -36.34 10.34
N GLU A 438 -10.45 -36.37 11.61
CA GLU A 438 -11.32 -36.09 12.76
C GLU A 438 -11.09 -34.70 13.35
N ALA A 439 -9.94 -34.07 13.05
CA ALA A 439 -9.55 -32.80 13.62
C ALA A 439 -10.44 -31.66 13.11
N LYS A 440 -11.23 -31.07 14.01
CA LYS A 440 -12.05 -29.89 13.73
C LYS A 440 -11.18 -28.63 13.73
N SER A 441 -11.47 -27.73 12.80
CA SER A 441 -10.80 -26.43 12.75
C SER A 441 -11.18 -25.57 13.97
N ARG A 442 -10.24 -24.78 14.47
CA ARG A 442 -10.45 -23.79 15.55
C ARG A 442 -10.91 -22.45 15.01
N HIS A 443 -10.71 -22.22 13.71
CA HIS A 443 -10.99 -20.95 13.05
C HIS A 443 -12.32 -20.94 12.27
N SER A 444 -12.98 -22.10 12.18
CA SER A 444 -14.27 -22.30 11.53
C SER A 444 -14.96 -23.53 12.12
N ASP A 445 -16.21 -23.35 12.54
CA ASP A 445 -17.05 -24.41 13.13
C ASP A 445 -17.64 -25.36 12.08
N GLN A 446 -17.45 -25.07 10.79
CA GLN A 446 -18.10 -25.76 9.68
C GLN A 446 -17.19 -26.75 8.96
N ARG A 447 -15.89 -26.80 9.28
CA ARG A 447 -14.90 -27.59 8.54
C ARG A 447 -13.91 -28.34 9.42
N TYR A 448 -13.38 -29.43 8.88
CA TYR A 448 -12.18 -30.10 9.37
C TYR A 448 -10.93 -29.29 9.03
N VAL A 449 -9.83 -29.57 9.73
CA VAL A 449 -8.55 -28.87 9.58
C VAL A 449 -8.02 -28.96 8.14
N THR A 450 -8.09 -30.14 7.52
CA THR A 450 -7.61 -30.37 6.15
C THR A 450 -8.38 -31.52 5.50
N ARG A 451 -8.17 -31.72 4.20
CA ARG A 451 -8.69 -32.88 3.47
C ARG A 451 -7.70 -34.04 3.53
N PRO A 452 -8.17 -35.28 3.66
CA PRO A 452 -7.28 -36.45 3.64
C PRO A 452 -6.54 -36.64 2.31
N GLU A 453 -7.07 -36.05 1.23
CA GLU A 453 -6.45 -36.03 -0.12
C GLU A 453 -5.25 -35.08 -0.21
N TYR A 454 -5.11 -34.14 0.71
CA TYR A 454 -3.96 -33.23 0.77
C TYR A 454 -2.79 -33.79 1.58
N ILE A 455 -2.93 -35.03 2.06
CA ILE A 455 -1.88 -35.76 2.75
C ILE A 455 -1.50 -36.94 1.86
N HIS A 456 -0.38 -36.81 1.18
CA HIS A 456 0.23 -37.87 0.40
C HIS A 456 1.28 -38.57 1.25
N ILE A 457 1.18 -39.89 1.31
CA ILE A 457 2.15 -40.75 2.00
C ILE A 457 2.66 -41.72 0.93
N TRP A 458 3.96 -41.75 0.70
CA TRP A 458 4.61 -42.75 -0.14
C TRP A 458 4.35 -44.15 0.44
N ASN A 459 4.42 -45.22 -0.36
CA ASN A 459 4.20 -46.58 0.14
C ASN A 459 5.46 -47.13 0.81
N ASP A 460 6.61 -46.98 0.16
CA ASP A 460 7.90 -47.48 0.65
C ASP A 460 8.79 -46.30 1.12
N SER A 461 9.34 -45.54 0.18
CA SER A 461 10.03 -44.26 0.42
C SER A 461 9.96 -43.39 -0.83
N PHE A 462 10.28 -42.10 -0.69
CA PHE A 462 10.40 -41.18 -1.80
C PHE A 462 11.20 -41.77 -2.98
N GLU A 463 12.35 -42.40 -2.72
CA GLU A 463 13.19 -42.98 -3.77
C GLU A 463 12.54 -44.20 -4.42
N PHE A 464 12.06 -45.17 -3.63
CA PHE A 464 11.57 -46.45 -4.16
C PHE A 464 10.15 -46.40 -4.76
N ASP A 465 9.38 -45.35 -4.49
CA ASP A 465 8.08 -45.11 -5.11
C ASP A 465 8.19 -44.35 -6.43
N ASN A 466 9.26 -43.56 -6.61
CA ASN A 466 9.41 -42.67 -7.77
C ASN A 466 10.44 -43.16 -8.79
N PHE A 467 11.38 -44.00 -8.36
CA PHE A 467 12.49 -44.49 -9.19
C PHE A 467 12.59 -46.01 -9.13
N SER A 468 12.93 -46.62 -10.26
CA SER A 468 13.20 -48.06 -10.32
C SER A 468 14.56 -48.40 -9.69
N PRO A 469 14.77 -49.65 -9.22
CA PRO A 469 16.07 -50.07 -8.70
C PRO A 469 17.23 -49.89 -9.69
N ASP A 470 16.96 -50.02 -11.00
CA ASP A 470 17.94 -49.77 -12.06
C ASP A 470 18.36 -48.29 -12.11
N GLU A 471 17.40 -47.37 -12.01
CA GLU A 471 17.64 -45.93 -12.04
C GLU A 471 18.38 -45.44 -10.79
N ILE A 472 18.00 -45.97 -9.63
CA ILE A 472 18.68 -45.66 -8.36
C ILE A 472 20.12 -46.19 -8.42
N ALA A 473 20.34 -47.41 -8.89
CA ALA A 473 21.69 -47.98 -9.03
C ALA A 473 22.54 -47.17 -10.03
N ALA A 474 21.96 -46.74 -11.16
CA ALA A 474 22.64 -45.90 -12.14
C ALA A 474 23.05 -44.55 -11.54
N ALA A 475 22.15 -43.87 -10.82
CA ALA A 475 22.45 -42.60 -10.16
C ALA A 475 23.49 -42.76 -9.03
N MET A 476 23.43 -43.85 -8.26
CA MET A 476 24.44 -44.17 -7.25
C MET A 476 25.81 -44.42 -7.88
N ASN A 477 25.87 -45.12 -9.02
CA ASN A 477 27.12 -45.35 -9.76
C ASN A 477 27.71 -44.05 -10.30
N GLU A 478 26.88 -43.13 -10.79
CA GLU A 478 27.34 -41.80 -11.23
C GLU A 478 27.92 -40.97 -10.07
N LEU A 479 27.29 -41.05 -8.88
CA LEU A 479 27.79 -40.41 -7.66
C LEU A 479 29.19 -40.87 -7.24
N VAL A 480 29.44 -42.18 -7.29
CA VAL A 480 30.72 -42.76 -6.85
C VAL A 480 31.77 -42.83 -7.95
N GLN A 481 31.38 -42.60 -9.22
CA GLN A 481 32.26 -42.74 -10.38
C GLN A 481 32.93 -44.13 -10.38
N ASP A 482 34.26 -44.21 -10.45
CA ASP A 482 35.00 -45.48 -10.49
C ASP A 482 35.28 -46.10 -9.11
N ARG A 483 34.74 -45.56 -8.02
CA ARG A 483 35.12 -45.96 -6.64
C ARG A 483 34.35 -47.17 -6.10
N ALA A 484 33.12 -47.37 -6.57
CA ALA A 484 32.28 -48.49 -6.17
C ALA A 484 31.29 -48.80 -7.30
N HIS A 485 30.73 -50.01 -7.28
CA HIS A 485 29.68 -50.39 -8.21
C HIS A 485 28.48 -50.94 -7.45
N PHE A 486 27.28 -50.45 -7.79
CA PHE A 486 26.00 -50.86 -7.25
C PHE A 486 25.20 -51.57 -8.34
N SER A 487 24.70 -52.77 -8.04
CA SER A 487 23.79 -53.48 -8.94
C SER A 487 22.33 -53.20 -8.60
N SER A 488 21.46 -53.29 -9.60
CA SER A 488 20.01 -53.20 -9.42
C SER A 488 19.46 -54.21 -8.42
N THR A 489 20.02 -55.42 -8.38
CA THR A 489 19.64 -56.46 -7.41
C THR A 489 19.96 -56.09 -5.97
N GLU A 490 21.09 -55.40 -5.71
CA GLU A 490 21.45 -54.93 -4.37
C GLU A 490 20.49 -53.84 -3.90
N VAL A 491 20.16 -52.89 -4.79
CA VAL A 491 19.20 -51.82 -4.51
C VAL A 491 17.79 -52.38 -4.32
N ALA A 492 17.38 -53.37 -5.12
CA ALA A 492 16.10 -54.04 -4.97
C ALA A 492 15.98 -54.79 -3.63
N ASN A 493 17.09 -55.31 -3.09
CA ASN A 493 17.09 -55.92 -1.76
C ASN A 493 16.84 -54.89 -0.64
N CYS A 494 17.31 -53.64 -0.80
CA CYS A 494 17.03 -52.56 0.15
C CYS A 494 15.53 -52.24 0.23
N LYS A 495 14.79 -52.36 -0.88
CA LYS A 495 13.34 -52.10 -0.94
C LYS A 495 12.54 -53.02 0.01
N ASN A 496 13.00 -54.25 0.22
CA ASN A 496 12.28 -55.24 1.05
C ASN A 496 12.51 -55.08 2.56
N ALA A 497 13.31 -54.09 2.98
CA ALA A 497 13.57 -53.83 4.38
C ALA A 497 12.45 -53.01 5.04
N GLU A 498 12.39 -53.06 6.38
CA GLU A 498 11.40 -52.28 7.17
C GLU A 498 11.57 -50.76 7.02
N ASN A 499 12.79 -50.29 6.71
CA ASN A 499 13.07 -48.90 6.36
C ASN A 499 13.99 -48.86 5.13
N PRO A 500 13.41 -48.80 3.91
CA PRO A 500 14.16 -48.87 2.67
C PRO A 500 15.20 -47.76 2.51
N GLY A 501 14.86 -46.51 2.86
CA GLY A 501 15.76 -45.36 2.74
C GLY A 501 17.00 -45.49 3.62
N ARG A 502 16.84 -46.00 4.85
CA ARG A 502 17.97 -46.23 5.77
C ARG A 502 18.85 -47.41 5.35
N GLU A 503 18.29 -48.45 4.76
CA GLU A 503 19.09 -49.55 4.20
C GLU A 503 19.87 -49.11 2.95
N LEU A 504 19.32 -48.20 2.15
CA LEU A 504 20.03 -47.59 1.02
C LEU A 504 21.27 -46.80 1.49
N GLU A 505 21.13 -46.01 2.57
CA GLU A 505 22.26 -45.32 3.20
C GLU A 505 23.33 -46.29 3.73
N LYS A 506 22.90 -47.39 4.37
CA LYS A 506 23.82 -48.43 4.86
C LYS A 506 24.57 -49.12 3.73
N LEU A 507 23.88 -49.45 2.63
CA LEU A 507 24.49 -50.05 1.44
C LEU A 507 25.56 -49.12 0.86
N TYR A 508 25.23 -47.83 0.70
CA TYR A 508 26.18 -46.83 0.20
C TYR A 508 27.40 -46.69 1.11
N ARG A 509 27.17 -46.54 2.43
CA ARG A 509 28.25 -46.39 3.42
C ARG A 509 29.12 -47.64 3.48
N GLY A 510 28.53 -48.83 3.37
CA GLY A 510 29.24 -50.10 3.39
C GLY A 510 30.20 -50.28 2.20
N LYS A 511 29.88 -49.69 1.03
CA LYS A 511 30.75 -49.77 -0.16
C LYS A 511 31.73 -48.62 -0.31
N THR A 512 31.39 -47.43 0.19
CA THR A 512 32.17 -46.20 -0.08
C THR A 512 32.92 -45.67 1.14
N ASN A 513 32.56 -46.10 2.35
CA ASN A 513 32.97 -45.50 3.63
C ASN A 513 32.55 -44.02 3.82
N TYR A 514 31.65 -43.49 2.99
CA TYR A 514 31.09 -42.14 3.10
C TYR A 514 29.58 -42.18 3.33
N ASP A 515 29.03 -41.08 3.84
CA ASP A 515 27.59 -40.89 3.93
C ASP A 515 26.99 -40.63 2.54
N LEU A 516 25.78 -41.13 2.32
CA LEU A 516 25.07 -40.95 1.05
C LEU A 516 24.68 -39.47 0.90
N PRO A 517 25.18 -38.75 -0.12
CA PRO A 517 24.76 -37.38 -0.39
C PRO A 517 23.35 -37.38 -1.02
N LYS A 518 22.31 -37.55 -0.20
CA LYS A 518 20.91 -37.72 -0.64
C LYS A 518 20.40 -36.62 -1.57
N VAL A 519 20.73 -35.36 -1.28
CA VAL A 519 20.37 -34.23 -2.16
C VAL A 519 20.94 -34.44 -3.56
N ARG A 520 22.23 -34.77 -3.66
CA ARG A 520 22.88 -34.99 -4.96
C ARG A 520 22.40 -36.25 -5.67
N LEU A 521 22.07 -37.31 -4.92
CA LEU A 521 21.44 -38.52 -5.48
C LEU A 521 20.11 -38.17 -6.16
N ASN A 522 19.21 -37.48 -5.44
CA ASN A 522 17.91 -37.08 -5.97
C ASN A 522 18.05 -36.17 -7.18
N GLU A 523 19.00 -35.23 -7.15
CA GLU A 523 19.29 -34.36 -8.28
C GLU A 523 19.63 -35.14 -9.55
N ILE A 524 20.53 -36.13 -9.46
CA ILE A 524 20.94 -36.96 -10.60
C ILE A 524 19.76 -37.83 -11.08
N MET A 525 19.01 -38.42 -10.14
CA MET A 525 17.84 -39.22 -10.48
C MET A 525 16.78 -38.40 -11.24
N ILE A 526 16.54 -37.14 -10.85
CA ILE A 526 15.62 -36.24 -11.56
C ILE A 526 16.17 -35.84 -12.94
N GLU A 527 17.47 -35.56 -13.05
CA GLU A 527 18.12 -35.28 -14.34
C GLU A 527 17.97 -36.46 -15.32
N HIS A 528 18.06 -37.71 -14.83
CA HIS A 528 17.82 -38.91 -15.63
C HIS A 528 16.38 -39.03 -16.11
N ILE A 529 15.39 -38.70 -15.27
CA ILE A 529 13.98 -38.72 -15.68
C ILE A 529 13.71 -37.61 -16.71
N LEU A 530 14.25 -36.41 -16.52
CA LEU A 530 14.04 -35.26 -17.41
C LEU A 530 14.74 -35.42 -18.77
N SER A 531 15.88 -36.13 -18.83
CA SER A 531 16.66 -36.36 -20.06
C SER A 531 16.09 -37.46 -20.96
N GLY A 532 15.03 -38.16 -20.54
CA GLY A 532 14.40 -39.23 -21.34
C GLY A 532 15.16 -40.56 -21.33
N ASN A 533 16.19 -40.70 -20.49
CA ASN A 533 16.97 -41.94 -20.32
C ASN A 533 16.25 -43.00 -19.45
N SER A 534 14.98 -42.76 -19.15
CA SER A 534 14.18 -43.55 -18.23
C SER A 534 13.23 -44.47 -19.00
N HIS A 535 12.94 -45.65 -18.45
CA HIS A 535 12.00 -46.60 -19.05
C HIS A 535 10.52 -46.19 -18.93
N GLN A 536 10.21 -45.19 -18.08
CA GLN A 536 8.86 -44.72 -17.83
C GLN A 536 8.67 -43.29 -18.37
N GLU A 537 7.52 -42.99 -18.97
CA GLU A 537 7.20 -41.61 -19.35
C GLU A 537 7.15 -40.72 -18.10
N ILE A 538 7.66 -39.49 -18.23
CA ILE A 538 7.73 -38.54 -17.12
C ILE A 538 6.34 -38.26 -16.52
N GLU A 539 5.30 -38.18 -17.36
CA GLU A 539 3.92 -37.90 -16.94
C GLU A 539 3.32 -39.02 -16.08
N ASP A 540 3.84 -40.24 -16.24
CA ASP A 540 3.35 -41.40 -15.52
C ASP A 540 3.97 -41.59 -14.14
N ARG A 541 5.04 -40.84 -13.85
CA ARG A 541 5.75 -40.87 -12.57
C ARG A 541 4.82 -40.44 -11.43
N PRO A 542 4.80 -41.16 -10.29
CA PRO A 542 3.97 -40.80 -9.13
C PRO A 542 4.21 -39.38 -8.63
N ILE A 543 5.47 -38.95 -8.49
CA ILE A 543 5.83 -37.57 -8.10
C ILE A 543 5.28 -36.53 -9.06
N ILE A 544 5.29 -36.76 -10.36
CA ILE A 544 4.75 -35.81 -11.35
C ILE A 544 3.23 -35.70 -11.20
N LYS A 545 2.53 -36.82 -10.97
CA LYS A 545 1.08 -36.83 -10.71
C LYS A 545 0.73 -36.03 -9.44
N VAL A 546 1.48 -36.22 -8.36
CA VAL A 546 1.28 -35.47 -7.10
C VAL A 546 1.59 -33.99 -7.29
N LEU A 547 2.72 -33.64 -7.91
CA LEU A 547 3.11 -32.25 -8.16
C LEU A 547 2.15 -31.53 -9.12
N LYS A 548 1.57 -32.24 -10.10
CA LYS A 548 0.54 -31.69 -10.99
C LYS A 548 -0.73 -31.34 -10.21
N GLN A 549 -1.17 -32.21 -9.30
CA GLN A 549 -2.29 -31.90 -8.41
C GLN A 549 -2.01 -30.67 -7.55
N ILE A 550 -0.79 -30.56 -7.00
CA ILE A 550 -0.37 -29.41 -6.19
C ILE A 550 -0.34 -28.13 -7.02
N ALA A 551 0.23 -28.17 -8.22
CA ALA A 551 0.28 -27.03 -9.14
C ALA A 551 -1.13 -26.56 -9.53
N ASP A 552 -2.01 -27.49 -9.90
CA ASP A 552 -3.40 -27.19 -10.26
C ASP A 552 -4.17 -26.57 -9.07
N LEU A 553 -3.94 -27.07 -7.85
CA LEU A 553 -4.56 -26.54 -6.64
C LEU A 553 -4.08 -25.11 -6.33
N ALA A 554 -2.78 -24.84 -6.46
CA ALA A 554 -2.21 -23.51 -6.26
C ALA A 554 -2.76 -22.50 -7.28
N VAL A 555 -2.85 -22.88 -8.56
CA VAL A 555 -3.40 -22.03 -9.63
C VAL A 555 -4.86 -21.70 -9.40
N ARG A 556 -5.66 -22.68 -8.92
CA ARG A 556 -7.09 -22.53 -8.66
C ARG A 556 -7.44 -21.84 -7.34
N ASN A 557 -6.45 -21.37 -6.57
CA ASN A 557 -6.67 -20.65 -5.31
C ASN A 557 -6.63 -19.11 -5.50
N PRO A 558 -7.73 -18.44 -5.86
CA PRO A 558 -7.75 -16.98 -5.86
C PRO A 558 -7.74 -16.47 -4.41
N LEU A 559 -6.75 -15.64 -4.08
CA LEU A 559 -6.72 -14.96 -2.79
C LEU A 559 -7.89 -13.95 -2.72
N PRO A 560 -8.61 -13.86 -1.59
CA PRO A 560 -9.81 -13.04 -1.50
C PRO A 560 -9.49 -11.54 -1.53
N THR A 561 -10.31 -10.78 -2.24
CA THR A 561 -10.19 -9.32 -2.35
C THR A 561 -11.19 -8.57 -1.47
N THR A 562 -12.09 -9.29 -0.79
CA THR A 562 -13.13 -8.77 0.11
C THR A 562 -13.38 -9.72 1.28
N ASN A 563 -13.93 -9.23 2.39
CA ASN A 563 -14.30 -10.08 3.52
C ASN A 563 -15.39 -11.07 3.13
N LYS A 564 -16.35 -10.65 2.31
CA LYS A 564 -17.36 -11.54 1.74
C LYS A 564 -16.73 -12.72 1.00
N SER A 565 -15.79 -12.49 0.08
CA SER A 565 -15.09 -13.57 -0.63
C SER A 565 -14.31 -14.47 0.31
N TRP A 566 -13.65 -13.91 1.33
CA TRP A 566 -12.93 -14.68 2.34
C TRP A 566 -13.88 -15.60 3.13
N LYS A 567 -15.04 -15.10 3.55
CA LYS A 567 -16.06 -15.89 4.27
C LYS A 567 -16.59 -17.05 3.41
N ILE A 568 -16.88 -16.79 2.13
CA ILE A 568 -17.33 -17.82 1.18
C ILE A 568 -16.29 -18.95 1.08
N ASN A 569 -15.02 -18.59 0.92
CA ASN A 569 -13.94 -19.58 0.85
C ASN A 569 -13.80 -20.38 2.16
N GLN A 570 -13.93 -19.74 3.33
CA GLN A 570 -13.89 -20.42 4.64
C GLN A 570 -15.05 -21.41 4.84
N SER A 571 -16.18 -21.20 4.18
CA SER A 571 -17.32 -22.12 4.16
C SER A 571 -17.26 -23.15 3.02
N SER A 572 -16.18 -23.17 2.24
CA SER A 572 -16.03 -24.12 1.12
C SER A 572 -15.37 -25.43 1.56
N GLU A 573 -15.61 -26.48 0.78
CA GLU A 573 -14.98 -27.80 0.96
C GLU A 573 -13.49 -27.82 0.55
N TYR A 574 -12.99 -26.75 -0.09
CA TYR A 574 -11.64 -26.77 -0.64
C TYR A 574 -10.54 -26.65 0.42
N LEU A 575 -10.73 -25.82 1.45
CA LEU A 575 -9.74 -25.62 2.52
C LEU A 575 -9.78 -26.73 3.58
N GLY A 576 -10.81 -27.56 3.57
CA GLY A 576 -11.04 -28.66 4.51
C GLY A 576 -12.39 -29.30 4.22
N GLY A 577 -12.56 -30.58 4.58
CA GLY A 577 -13.87 -31.23 4.45
C GLY A 577 -14.91 -30.53 5.32
N LEU A 578 -16.15 -30.39 4.84
CA LEU A 578 -17.24 -29.86 5.66
C LEU A 578 -17.62 -30.87 6.75
N ILE A 579 -17.91 -30.35 7.94
CA ILE A 579 -18.47 -31.16 9.03
C ILE A 579 -19.94 -31.41 8.69
N PRO A 580 -20.41 -32.67 8.63
CA PRO A 580 -21.81 -32.96 8.43
C PRO A 580 -22.64 -32.28 9.52
N GLN A 581 -23.48 -31.32 9.14
CA GLN A 581 -24.43 -30.78 10.10
C GLN A 581 -25.50 -31.84 10.38
N PRO A 582 -25.87 -32.07 11.65
CA PRO A 582 -27.01 -32.93 11.94
C PRO A 582 -28.23 -32.32 11.25
N LEU A 583 -28.90 -33.11 10.40
CA LEU A 583 -30.16 -32.72 9.78
C LEU A 583 -31.11 -32.20 10.86
N SER A 584 -31.37 -30.89 10.84
CA SER A 584 -32.39 -30.30 11.71
C SER A 584 -33.71 -31.01 11.43
N VAL A 585 -34.26 -31.69 12.43
CA VAL A 585 -35.55 -32.38 12.41
C VAL A 585 -36.67 -31.32 12.39
N GLU A 586 -36.76 -30.55 11.31
CA GLU A 586 -37.85 -29.58 11.10
C GLU A 586 -38.29 -29.57 9.63
N THR A 587 -38.52 -30.74 9.04
CA THR A 587 -39.35 -30.84 7.82
C THR A 587 -40.07 -32.19 7.72
N ARG A 588 -40.88 -32.50 8.74
CA ARG A 588 -41.94 -33.53 8.65
C ARG A 588 -43.19 -33.09 9.44
N LYS A 589 -43.67 -31.86 9.19
CA LYS A 589 -45.02 -31.40 9.57
C LYS A 589 -45.55 -30.35 8.59
N LYS A 590 -45.56 -30.67 7.29
CA LYS A 590 -46.45 -30.02 6.31
C LYS A 590 -46.80 -31.05 5.24
N GLY A 591 -47.77 -31.88 5.55
CA GLY A 591 -48.25 -32.95 4.69
C GLY A 591 -49.48 -33.65 5.25
N GLU A 592 -50.34 -32.93 5.98
CA GLU A 592 -51.70 -33.34 6.31
C GLU A 592 -52.58 -32.08 6.32
N GLY A 593 -53.53 -32.02 5.40
CA GLY A 593 -54.40 -30.87 5.16
C GLY A 593 -54.86 -30.83 3.72
N ILE A 594 -55.78 -31.74 3.38
CA ILE A 594 -56.66 -31.68 2.19
C ILE A 594 -57.58 -30.47 2.33
#